data_AF-D8M047-F1
#
_entry.id   AF-D8M047-F1
#
_cell.length_a   1.000
_cell.length_b   1.000
_cell.length_c   1.000
_cell.angle_alpha   90.00
_cell.angle_beta   90.00
_cell.angle_gamma   90.00
#
_symmetry.space_group_name_H-M   'P 1'
#
loop_
_entity.id
_entity.type
_entity.pdbx_description
1 polymer ?
#
loop_
_entity_poly.entity_id
_entity_poly.type
_entity_poly.pdbx_seq_one_letter_code
_entity_poly.pdbx_strand_id
1 'polypeptide(L)'
;MKHRVIFRKLGRKTSHRTAMLRNLTTSLIEHDRIRTTVTRAKEVRRVADQMVTLAKKGTDYARQRAAVTVKTDEAMEKLFDTIAGRYKFFVFLFYDCF
;
A
#
# COMPACT_ATOMS: atom_id res chain seq x y z
N MET A 1 19.67 -8.28 20.99
CA MET A 1 19.30 -8.01 19.58
C MET A 1 17.79 -7.82 19.46
N LYS A 2 17.30 -7.10 18.43
CA LYS A 2 15.86 -7.05 18.12
C LYS A 2 15.49 -8.23 17.22
N HIS A 3 14.97 -9.31 17.79
CA HIS A 3 14.46 -10.43 17.01
C HIS A 3 13.06 -10.10 16.44
N ARG A 4 12.77 -10.57 15.21
CA ARG A 4 11.46 -10.49 14.52
C ARG A 4 10.93 -9.10 14.13
N VAL A 5 11.80 -8.08 14.00
CA VAL A 5 11.36 -6.76 13.51
C VAL A 5 11.38 -6.73 11.97
N ILE A 6 10.19 -6.83 11.37
CA ILE A 6 10.02 -6.95 9.90
C ILE A 6 10.04 -5.56 9.20
N PHE A 7 9.85 -4.47 9.94
CA PHE A 7 9.74 -3.12 9.39
C PHE A 7 10.95 -2.24 9.70
N ARG A 8 11.29 -1.35 8.76
CA ARG A 8 12.36 -0.36 8.95
C ARG A 8 11.86 0.86 9.72
N LYS A 9 12.72 1.41 10.59
CA LYS A 9 12.40 2.65 11.35
C LYS A 9 12.41 3.92 10.50
N LEU A 10 13.12 3.92 9.36
CA LEU A 10 13.23 5.05 8.42
C LEU A 10 13.65 6.40 9.06
N GLY A 11 14.34 6.34 10.22
CA GLY A 11 14.78 7.51 10.98
C GLY A 11 13.65 8.39 11.54
N ARG A 12 12.41 7.88 11.63
CA ARG A 12 11.24 8.67 12.05
C ARG A 12 10.52 8.05 13.26
N LYS A 13 9.89 8.91 14.06
CA LYS A 13 8.94 8.50 15.11
C LYS A 13 7.80 7.69 14.49
N THR A 14 7.20 6.80 15.27
CA THR A 14 6.18 5.84 14.79
C THR A 14 4.97 6.54 14.15
N SER A 15 4.45 7.61 14.76
CA SER A 15 3.32 8.38 14.21
C SER A 15 3.63 8.95 12.82
N HIS A 16 4.77 9.64 12.70
CA HIS A 16 5.20 10.23 11.44
C HIS A 16 5.50 9.18 10.37
N ARG A 17 6.09 8.04 10.74
CA ARG A 17 6.34 6.94 9.81
C ARG A 17 5.03 6.38 9.25
N THR A 18 4.04 6.13 10.10
CA THR A 18 2.73 5.62 9.67
C THR A 18 2.03 6.62 8.75
N ALA A 19 2.02 7.91 9.09
CA ALA A 19 1.44 8.95 8.24
C ALA A 19 2.14 9.04 6.87
N MET A 20 3.48 9.01 6.85
CA MET A 20 4.26 9.03 5.61
C MET A 20 3.95 7.82 4.72
N LEU A 21 3.87 6.62 5.29
CA LEU A 21 3.56 5.41 4.51
C LEU A 21 2.14 5.44 3.94
N ARG A 22 1.16 5.95 4.70
CA ARG A 22 -0.20 6.17 4.21
C ARG A 22 -0.21 7.11 3.01
N ASN A 23 0.40 8.29 3.16
CA ASN A 23 0.46 9.29 2.08
C ASN A 23 1.15 8.73 0.83
N LEU A 24 2.29 8.06 0.97
CA LEU A 24 2.99 7.46 -0.18
C LEU A 24 2.18 6.35 -0.85
N THR A 25 1.40 5.58 -0.09
CA THR A 25 0.54 4.53 -0.64
C THR A 25 -0.62 5.15 -1.40
N THR A 26 -1.25 6.20 -0.85
CA THR A 26 -2.31 6.96 -1.54
C THR A 26 -1.80 7.56 -2.85
N SER A 27 -0.67 8.28 -2.83
CA SER A 27 -0.10 8.87 -4.05
C SER A 27 0.33 7.82 -5.08
N LEU A 28 0.75 6.62 -4.64
CA LEU A 28 1.05 5.52 -5.55
C LEU A 28 -0.22 5.04 -6.27
N ILE A 29 -1.36 4.97 -5.58
CA ILE A 29 -2.63 4.56 -6.17
C ILE A 29 -3.14 5.64 -7.13
N GLU A 30 -3.08 6.91 -6.74
CA GLU A 30 -3.53 8.05 -7.56
C GLU A 30 -2.76 8.14 -8.87
N HIS A 31 -1.42 8.07 -8.81
CA HIS A 31 -0.55 8.35 -9.97
C HIS A 31 0.02 7.11 -10.66
N ASP A 32 -0.29 5.91 -10.18
CA ASP A 32 0.25 4.60 -10.62
C ASP A 32 1.76 4.40 -10.46
N ARG A 33 2.53 5.50 -10.34
CA ARG A 33 3.98 5.50 -10.18
C ARG A 33 4.44 6.70 -9.35
N ILE A 34 5.35 6.44 -8.42
CA ILE A 34 6.03 7.47 -7.63
C ILE A 34 7.54 7.28 -7.65
N ARG A 35 8.30 8.37 -7.56
CA ARG A 35 9.75 8.34 -7.36
C ARG A 35 10.06 8.58 -5.89
N THR A 36 10.73 7.64 -5.24
CA THR A 36 11.03 7.66 -3.81
C THR A 36 12.32 6.88 -3.52
N THR A 37 12.83 6.96 -2.30
CA THR A 37 14.06 6.25 -1.92
C THR A 37 13.80 4.74 -1.86
N VAL A 38 14.82 3.93 -2.20
CA VAL A 38 14.73 2.46 -2.22
C VAL A 38 14.21 1.90 -0.89
N THR A 39 14.66 2.48 0.23
CA THR A 39 14.23 2.06 1.57
C THR A 39 12.75 2.32 1.85
N ARG A 40 12.21 3.44 1.36
CA ARG A 40 10.78 3.77 1.47
C ARG A 40 9.95 2.92 0.51
N ALA A 41 10.43 2.72 -0.72
CA ALA A 41 9.76 1.90 -1.73
C ALA A 41 9.48 0.47 -1.21
N LYS A 42 10.48 -0.18 -0.59
CA LYS A 42 10.31 -1.53 -0.02
C LYS A 42 9.23 -1.59 1.08
N GLU A 43 9.07 -0.54 1.87
CA GLU A 43 8.04 -0.49 2.93
C GLU A 43 6.66 -0.15 2.36
N VAL A 44 6.58 0.81 1.44
CA VAL A 44 5.34 1.19 0.75
C VAL A 44 4.76 0.00 0.01
N ARG A 45 5.61 -0.79 -0.65
CA ARG A 45 5.20 -2.01 -1.34
C ARG A 45 4.41 -2.96 -0.44
N ARG A 46 4.87 -3.22 0.79
CA ARG A 46 4.17 -4.10 1.74
C ARG A 46 2.77 -3.59 2.06
N VAL A 47 2.60 -2.27 2.16
CA VAL A 47 1.30 -1.65 2.44
C VAL A 47 0.41 -1.69 1.18
N ALA A 48 0.96 -1.38 0.01
CA ALA A 48 0.26 -1.43 -1.26
C ALA A 48 -0.25 -2.84 -1.59
N ASP A 49 0.57 -3.88 -1.37
CA ASP A 49 0.19 -5.28 -1.58
C ASP A 49 -1.01 -5.67 -0.70
N GLN A 50 -1.04 -5.17 0.54
CA GLN A 50 -2.18 -5.36 1.44
C GLN A 50 -3.44 -4.65 0.93
N MET A 51 -3.31 -3.42 0.39
CA MET A 51 -4.44 -2.69 -0.18
C MET A 51 -5.01 -3.41 -1.40
N VAL A 52 -4.15 -3.89 -2.30
CA VAL A 52 -4.58 -4.69 -3.47
C VAL A 52 -5.29 -5.98 -3.02
N THR A 53 -4.81 -6.62 -1.96
CA THR A 53 -5.46 -7.82 -1.41
C THR A 53 -6.85 -7.52 -0.85
N LEU A 54 -7.03 -6.37 -0.19
CA LEU A 54 -8.36 -5.92 0.27
C LEU A 54 -9.26 -5.58 -0.92
N ALA A 55 -8.73 -4.88 -1.93
CA ALA A 55 -9.46 -4.49 -3.13
C ALA A 55 -10.04 -5.71 -3.85
N LYS A 56 -9.25 -6.78 -4.01
CA LYS A 56 -9.69 -8.05 -4.61
C LYS A 56 -10.86 -8.72 -3.89
N LYS A 57 -10.98 -8.52 -2.56
CA LYS A 57 -12.08 -9.10 -1.79
C LYS A 57 -13.40 -8.36 -2.06
N GLY A 58 -13.35 -7.06 -2.34
CA GLY A 58 -14.52 -6.28 -2.74
C GLY A 58 -15.64 -6.12 -1.70
N THR A 59 -15.45 -6.54 -0.45
CA THR A 59 -16.47 -6.43 0.61
C THR A 59 -16.48 -5.03 1.23
N ASP A 60 -17.60 -4.61 1.81
CA ASP A 60 -17.70 -3.32 2.51
C ASP A 60 -16.73 -3.22 3.70
N TYR A 61 -16.52 -4.33 4.41
CA TYR A 61 -15.49 -4.41 5.45
C TYR A 61 -14.08 -4.19 4.88
N ALA A 62 -13.78 -4.70 3.69
CA ALA A 62 -12.51 -4.45 3.03
C ALA A 62 -12.36 -2.97 2.64
N ARG A 63 -13.45 -2.31 2.22
CA ARG A 63 -13.46 -0.87 1.94
C ARG A 63 -13.17 -0.04 3.19
N GLN A 64 -13.87 -0.31 4.29
CA GLN A 64 -13.64 0.35 5.58
C GLN A 64 -12.20 0.19 6.07
N ARG A 65 -11.61 -1.01 5.87
CA ARG A 65 -10.23 -1.28 6.28
C ARG A 65 -9.20 -0.55 5.40
N ALA A 66 -9.46 -0.41 4.11
CA ALA A 66 -8.61 0.35 3.20
C ALA A 66 -8.68 1.86 3.47
N ALA A 67 -9.84 2.40 3.87
CA ALA A 67 -10.05 3.81 4.23
C ALA A 67 -9.18 4.30 5.41
N VAL A 68 -8.67 3.39 6.24
CA VAL A 68 -7.69 3.74 7.30
C VAL A 68 -6.34 4.18 6.72
N THR A 69 -6.02 3.73 5.51
CA THR A 69 -4.74 3.95 4.84
C THR A 69 -4.87 4.91 3.67
N VAL A 70 -5.81 4.63 2.77
CA VAL A 70 -6.15 5.46 1.60
C VAL A 70 -7.15 6.52 2.05
N LYS A 71 -6.81 7.80 1.86
CA LYS A 71 -7.57 8.92 2.42
C LYS A 71 -8.45 9.66 1.42
N THR A 72 -8.15 9.53 0.13
CA THR A 72 -8.82 10.26 -0.95
C THR A 72 -9.83 9.33 -1.62
N ASP A 73 -11.01 9.87 -1.92
CA ASP A 73 -12.10 9.10 -2.52
C ASP A 73 -11.72 8.63 -3.93
N GLU A 74 -11.05 9.48 -4.71
CA GLU A 74 -10.53 9.15 -6.04
C GLU A 74 -9.59 7.94 -6.02
N ALA A 75 -8.67 7.88 -5.05
CA ALA A 75 -7.77 6.75 -4.90
C ALA A 75 -8.53 5.49 -4.47
N MET A 76 -9.59 5.65 -3.67
CA MET A 76 -10.41 4.55 -3.19
C MET A 76 -11.22 3.92 -4.33
N GLU A 77 -11.87 4.72 -5.16
CA GLU A 77 -12.58 4.26 -6.36
C GLU A 77 -11.62 3.55 -7.31
N LYS A 78 -10.48 4.20 -7.64
CA LYS A 78 -9.46 3.61 -8.52
C LYS A 78 -8.91 2.29 -8.00
N LEU A 79 -8.74 2.15 -6.69
CA LEU A 79 -8.27 0.92 -6.04
C LEU A 79 -9.23 -0.26 -6.27
N PHE A 80 -10.54 -0.04 -6.11
CA PHE A 80 -11.54 -1.10 -6.20
C PHE A 80 -12.01 -1.36 -7.62
N ASP A 81 -12.01 -0.36 -8.50
CA ASP A 81 -12.49 -0.52 -9.87
C ASP A 81 -11.37 -0.94 -10.81
N THR A 82 -10.30 -0.14 -10.87
CA THR A 82 -9.24 -0.32 -11.87
C THR A 82 -8.21 -1.34 -11.40
N ILE A 83 -7.68 -1.16 -10.19
CA ILE A 83 -6.59 -1.99 -9.66
C ILE A 83 -7.08 -3.41 -9.34
N ALA A 84 -8.25 -3.54 -8.70
CA ALA A 84 -8.80 -4.87 -8.40
C ALA A 84 -9.06 -5.69 -9.68
N GLY A 85 -9.60 -5.05 -10.73
CA GLY A 85 -9.80 -5.68 -12.04
C GLY A 85 -8.48 -6.12 -12.68
N ARG A 86 -7.46 -5.25 -12.67
CA ARG A 86 -6.15 -5.52 -13.27
C ARG A 86 -5.40 -6.68 -12.61
N TYR A 87 -5.49 -6.82 -11.29
CA TYR A 87 -4.74 -7.83 -10.54
C TYR A 87 -5.57 -9.07 -10.15
N LYS A 88 -6.78 -9.24 -10.69
CA LYS A 88 -7.75 -10.31 -10.31
C LYS A 88 -7.14 -11.71 -10.22
N PHE A 89 -6.24 -12.07 -11.13
CA PHE A 89 -5.61 -13.39 -11.19
C PHE A 89 -4.25 -13.49 -10.50
N PHE A 90 -3.64 -12.37 -10.10
CA PHE A 90 -2.26 -12.37 -9.63
C PHE A 90 -2.18 -12.57 -8.12
N VAL A 91 -2.22 -13.82 -7.66
CA VAL A 91 -1.95 -14.16 -6.26
C VAL A 91 -0.43 -14.22 -6.10
N PHE A 92 0.19 -13.14 -5.62
CA PHE A 92 1.57 -13.13 -5.14
C PHE A 92 2.64 -13.62 -6.13
N LEU A 93 3.43 -12.70 -6.69
CA LEU A 93 4.88 -12.84 -6.90
C LEU A 93 5.39 -11.56 -7.55
N PHE A 94 5.87 -10.62 -6.75
CA PHE A 94 6.76 -9.57 -7.27
C PHE A 94 8.13 -9.70 -6.60
N TYR A 95 8.63 -10.93 -6.44
CA TYR A 95 10.08 -11.05 -6.22
C TYR A 95 10.89 -10.51 -7.41
N ASP A 96 10.24 -10.23 -8.55
CA ASP A 96 10.86 -9.66 -9.74
C ASP A 96 10.20 -8.33 -10.11
N CYS A 97 10.83 -7.21 -9.77
CA CYS A 97 10.95 -5.95 -10.54
C CYS A 97 11.41 -4.81 -9.61
N PHE A 98 12.61 -4.95 -9.04
CA PHE A 98 13.57 -3.86 -8.84
C PHE A 98 14.97 -4.45 -8.75
#